data_AF-A0A645JC95-F1
#
_entry.id   AF-A0A645JC95-F1
#
_cell.length_a   1.000
_cell.length_b   1.000
_cell.length_c   1.000
_cell.angle_alpha   90.00
_cell.angle_beta   90.00
_cell.angle_gamma   90.00
#
_symmetry.space_group_name_H-M   'P 1'
#
loop_
_entity.id
_entity.type
_entity.pdbx_description
1 polymer ?
#
loop_
_entity_poly.entity_id
_entity_poly.type
_entity_poly.pdbx_seq_one_letter_code
_entity_poly.pdbx_strand_id
1 'polypeptide(L)'
;MQEGSSAVEAIDKDPAGKTVKQLKKFGDNVTALMDLTAGRLDALVVDEVVGRYYTAKKPGEYAILDEHFGTEEYGVGVRKDDAELLGKIQKAMDEMKKDGAAARISNQWFGKDIVK
;
A
#
# COMPACT_ATOMS: atom_id res chain seq x y z
N MET A 1 -4.96 -1.92 -11.41
CA MET A 1 -4.06 -1.16 -10.51
C MET A 1 -4.14 0.32 -10.84
N GLN A 2 -3.72 1.19 -9.92
CA GLN A 2 -3.67 2.64 -10.15
C GLN A 2 -2.52 3.00 -11.10
N GLU A 3 -2.79 3.86 -12.08
CA GLU A 3 -1.79 4.41 -12.99
C GLU A 3 -0.77 5.27 -12.24
N GLY A 4 0.52 5.13 -12.58
CA GLY A 4 1.62 5.85 -11.95
C GLY A 4 1.94 5.42 -10.51
N SER A 5 1.36 4.32 -10.03
CA SER A 5 1.69 3.74 -8.73
C SER A 5 2.88 2.78 -8.80
N SER A 6 3.49 2.52 -7.65
CA SER A 6 4.57 1.52 -7.51
C SER A 6 4.10 0.10 -7.88
N ALA A 7 2.82 -0.21 -7.71
CA ALA A 7 2.23 -1.47 -8.15
C ALA A 7 2.42 -1.76 -9.65
N VAL A 8 2.47 -0.72 -10.50
CA VAL A 8 2.77 -0.89 -11.93
C VAL A 8 4.20 -1.39 -12.10
N GLU A 9 5.16 -0.75 -11.43
CA GLU A 9 6.56 -1.14 -11.50
C GLU A 9 6.81 -2.54 -10.93
N ALA A 10 6.12 -2.89 -9.84
CA ALA A 10 6.25 -4.19 -9.19
C ALA A 10 5.83 -5.32 -10.14
N ILE A 11 4.69 -5.18 -10.83
CA ILE A 11 4.23 -6.17 -11.81
C ILE A 11 5.15 -6.22 -13.03
N ASP A 12 5.61 -5.07 -13.53
CA ASP A 12 6.45 -5.03 -14.73
C ASP A 12 7.82 -5.71 -14.49
N LYS A 13 8.33 -5.66 -13.26
CA LYS A 13 9.59 -6.33 -12.85
C LYS A 13 9.41 -7.83 -12.58
N ASP A 14 8.21 -8.28 -12.22
CA ASP A 14 7.93 -9.67 -11.89
C ASP A 14 7.64 -10.52 -13.15
N PRO A 15 8.28 -11.70 -13.33
CA PRO A 15 7.97 -12.60 -14.44
C PRO A 15 6.50 -13.00 -14.56
N ALA A 16 5.77 -13.13 -13.44
CA ALA A 16 4.35 -13.46 -13.42
C ALA A 16 3.49 -12.37 -14.07
N GLY A 17 3.93 -11.11 -14.04
CA GLY A 17 3.26 -10.01 -14.72
C GLY A 17 3.07 -10.24 -16.22
N LYS A 18 3.99 -10.97 -16.86
CA LYS A 18 3.92 -11.33 -18.29
C LYS A 18 2.86 -12.38 -18.61
N THR A 19 2.38 -13.10 -17.59
CA THR A 19 1.33 -14.12 -17.75
C THR A 19 -0.08 -13.53 -17.66
N VAL A 20 -0.20 -12.27 -17.24
CA VAL A 20 -1.48 -11.57 -17.13
C VAL A 20 -1.99 -11.21 -18.53
N LYS A 21 -3.15 -11.76 -18.90
CA LYS A 21 -3.75 -11.56 -20.23
C LYS A 21 -4.09 -10.10 -20.52
N GLN A 22 -4.56 -9.38 -19.52
CA GLN A 22 -4.98 -7.99 -19.64
C GLN A 22 -4.66 -7.23 -18.37
N LEU A 23 -3.88 -6.16 -18.50
CA LEU A 23 -3.60 -5.22 -17.43
C LEU A 23 -4.43 -3.96 -17.63
N LYS A 24 -5.35 -3.70 -16.70
CA LYS A 24 -6.16 -2.47 -16.69
C LYS A 24 -5.61 -1.49 -15.65
N LYS A 25 -5.35 -0.26 -16.12
CA LYS A 25 -4.93 0.88 -15.29
C LYS A 25 -6.14 1.77 -15.00
N PHE A 26 -6.14 2.35 -13.81
CA PHE A 26 -7.22 3.21 -13.30
C PHE A 26 -6.62 4.51 -12.75
N GLY A 27 -7.37 5.60 -12.76
CA GLY A 27 -6.91 6.86 -12.15
C GLY A 27 -6.75 6.76 -10.62
N ASP A 28 -7.52 5.88 -9.97
CA ASP A 28 -7.52 5.69 -8.53
C ASP A 28 -7.89 4.25 -8.12
N ASN A 29 -7.55 3.87 -6.88
CA ASN A 29 -7.81 2.54 -6.34
C ASN A 29 -9.29 2.26 -6.04
N VAL A 30 -10.11 3.28 -5.78
CA VAL A 30 -11.54 3.11 -5.46
C VAL A 30 -12.29 2.63 -6.69
N THR A 31 -12.06 3.25 -7.84
CA THR A 31 -12.63 2.83 -9.13
C THR A 31 -12.22 1.40 -9.47
N ALA A 32 -10.96 1.03 -9.21
CA ALA A 32 -10.48 -0.34 -9.44
C ALA A 32 -11.18 -1.37 -8.51
N LEU A 33 -11.38 -1.03 -7.24
CA LEU A 33 -12.13 -1.87 -6.29
C LEU A 33 -13.60 -2.03 -6.67
N MET A 34 -14.24 -0.99 -7.20
CA MET A 34 -15.62 -1.06 -7.71
C MET A 34 -15.72 -2.01 -8.92
N ASP A 35 -14.76 -1.97 -9.84
CA ASP A 35 -14.68 -2.89 -10.97
C ASP A 35 -14.47 -4.34 -10.52
N LEU A 36 -13.62 -4.57 -9.50
CA LEU A 36 -13.44 -5.88 -8.87
C LEU A 36 -14.75 -6.40 -8.26
N THR A 37 -15.44 -5.56 -7.48
CA THR A 37 -16.73 -5.90 -6.86
C THR A 37 -17.79 -6.26 -7.90
N ALA A 38 -17.79 -5.55 -9.03
CA ALA A 38 -18.74 -5.78 -10.12
C ALA A 38 -18.39 -6.98 -11.01
N GLY A 39 -17.32 -7.72 -10.71
CA GLY A 39 -16.86 -8.86 -11.51
C GLY A 39 -16.25 -8.46 -12.86
N ARG A 40 -15.85 -7.20 -13.04
CA ARG A 40 -15.16 -6.72 -14.25
C ARG A 40 -13.65 -6.95 -14.22
N LEU A 41 -13.11 -7.32 -13.07
CA LEU A 41 -11.72 -7.71 -12.86
C LEU A 41 -11.68 -9.02 -12.10
N ASP A 42 -10.69 -9.87 -12.39
CA ASP A 42 -10.42 -11.09 -11.63
C ASP A 42 -9.63 -10.79 -10.34
N ALA A 43 -8.75 -9.79 -10.37
CA ALA A 43 -7.90 -9.39 -9.25
C ALA A 43 -7.50 -7.91 -9.33
N LEU A 44 -7.09 -7.36 -8.18
CA LEU A 44 -6.52 -6.02 -8.07
C LEU A 44 -5.18 -6.07 -7.35
N VAL A 45 -4.14 -5.55 -8.02
CA VAL A 45 -2.86 -5.25 -7.38
C VAL A 45 -2.88 -3.82 -6.86
N VAL A 46 -2.61 -3.68 -5.57
CA VAL A 46 -2.66 -2.44 -4.79
C VAL A 46 -1.74 -2.57 -3.58
N ASP A 47 -1.22 -1.45 -3.08
CA ASP A 47 -0.52 -1.34 -1.81
C ASP A 47 -1.23 -2.08 -0.67
N GLU A 48 -0.47 -2.87 0.08
CA GLU A 48 -1.02 -3.74 1.15
C GLU A 48 -1.82 -2.94 2.18
N VAL A 49 -1.32 -1.77 2.58
CA VAL A 49 -1.96 -0.86 3.54
C VAL A 49 -3.36 -0.45 3.06
N VAL A 50 -3.47 -0.11 1.77
CA VAL A 50 -4.74 0.29 1.15
C VAL A 50 -5.67 -0.91 1.01
N GLY A 51 -5.17 -2.04 0.52
CA GLY A 51 -5.92 -3.28 0.38
C GLY A 51 -6.52 -3.76 1.71
N ARG A 52 -5.72 -3.75 2.78
CA ARG A 52 -6.18 -4.12 4.13
C ARG A 52 -7.23 -3.16 4.68
N TYR A 53 -7.05 -1.86 4.49
CA TYR A 53 -8.03 -0.86 4.91
C TYR A 53 -9.40 -1.08 4.27
N TYR A 54 -9.44 -1.31 2.96
CA TYR A 54 -10.72 -1.55 2.27
C TYR A 54 -11.32 -2.92 2.59
N THR A 55 -10.49 -3.95 2.77
CA THR A 55 -10.95 -5.28 3.20
C THR A 55 -11.58 -5.24 4.59
N ALA A 56 -10.97 -4.50 5.54
CA ALA A 56 -11.51 -4.33 6.88
C ALA A 56 -12.88 -3.60 6.89
N LYS A 57 -13.12 -2.70 5.93
CA LYS A 57 -14.41 -2.00 5.78
C LYS A 57 -15.50 -2.83 5.13
N LYS A 58 -15.13 -3.88 4.38
CA LYS A 58 -16.06 -4.77 3.69
C LYS A 58 -15.76 -6.24 4.01
N PRO A 59 -15.99 -6.68 5.26
CA PRO A 59 -15.64 -8.03 5.68
C PRO A 59 -16.30 -9.10 4.80
N GLY A 60 -15.50 -10.02 4.27
CA GLY A 60 -15.97 -11.12 3.44
C GLY A 60 -16.18 -10.80 1.95
N GLU A 61 -16.06 -9.53 1.54
CA GLU A 61 -16.21 -9.12 0.12
C GLU A 61 -14.91 -9.29 -0.67
N TYR A 62 -13.76 -9.09 -0.02
CA TYR A 62 -12.44 -9.25 -0.63
C TYR A 62 -11.60 -10.23 0.17
N ALA A 63 -10.70 -10.93 -0.53
CA ALA A 63 -9.62 -11.70 0.06
C ALA A 63 -8.28 -11.14 -0.42
N ILE A 64 -7.29 -11.13 0.47
CA ILE A 64 -5.91 -10.79 0.16
C ILE A 64 -5.17 -12.11 -0.02
N LEU A 65 -4.48 -12.26 -1.16
CA LEU A 65 -3.65 -13.42 -1.45
C LEU A 65 -2.32 -13.34 -0.68
N ASP A 66 -1.71 -14.49 -0.42
CA ASP A 66 -0.39 -14.56 0.23
C ASP A 66 0.73 -14.18 -0.74
N GLU A 67 0.53 -14.42 -2.04
CA GLU A 67 1.45 -14.01 -3.10
C GLU A 67 1.45 -12.49 -3.30
N HIS A 68 2.64 -11.92 -3.45
CA HIS A 68 2.84 -10.50 -3.66
C HIS A 68 3.96 -10.23 -4.68
N PHE A 69 3.90 -9.07 -5.32
CA PHE A 69 4.90 -8.63 -6.32
C PHE A 69 6.14 -7.97 -5.70
N GLY A 70 6.27 -7.99 -4.38
CA GLY A 70 7.44 -7.51 -3.66
C GLY A 70 7.09 -6.81 -2.35
N THR A 71 8.12 -6.36 -1.65
CA THR A 71 8.00 -5.54 -0.44
C THR A 71 8.50 -4.13 -0.73
N GLU A 72 7.82 -3.14 -0.17
CA GLU A 72 8.18 -1.74 -0.32
C GLU A 72 8.33 -1.08 1.05
N GLU A 73 9.22 -0.09 1.13
CA GLU A 73 9.35 0.76 2.31
C GLU A 73 8.68 2.11 2.04
N TYR A 74 7.84 2.53 2.98
CA TYR A 74 7.21 3.85 2.94
C TYR A 74 8.09 4.87 3.68
N GLY A 75 8.25 6.04 3.08
CA GLY A 75 9.05 7.12 3.65
C GLY A 75 8.44 8.49 3.38
N VAL A 76 8.87 9.47 4.18
CA VAL A 76 8.51 10.87 3.98
C VAL A 76 9.57 11.52 3.10
N GLY A 77 9.20 11.88 1.87
CA GLY A 77 10.10 12.55 0.94
C GLY A 77 10.34 14.02 1.32
N VAL A 78 11.61 14.44 1.32
CA VAL A 78 12.04 15.83 1.47
C VAL A 78 12.95 16.25 0.31
N ARG A 79 13.23 17.56 0.18
CA ARG A 79 14.22 18.03 -0.79
C ARG A 79 15.60 17.44 -0.46
N LYS A 80 16.39 17.12 -1.49
CA LYS A 80 17.70 16.44 -1.34
C LYS A 80 18.69 17.19 -0.46
N ASP A 81 18.61 18.52 -0.44
CA ASP A 81 19.49 19.42 0.31
C ASP A 81 18.93 19.83 1.68
N ASP A 82 17.71 19.42 2.03
CA ASP A 82 17.04 19.81 3.28
C ASP A 82 17.32 18.82 4.42
N ALA A 83 18.59 18.73 4.80
CA ALA A 83 19.06 17.84 5.86
C ALA A 83 18.46 18.20 7.24
N GLU A 84 18.13 19.47 7.47
CA GLU A 84 17.52 19.92 8.73
C GLU A 84 16.10 19.36 8.87
N LEU A 85 15.26 19.49 7.84
CA LEU A 85 13.90 18.94 7.86
C LEU A 85 13.93 17.43 7.97
N LEU A 86 14.82 16.75 7.22
CA LEU A 86 15.01 15.31 7.31
C LEU A 86 15.29 14.88 8.75
N GLY A 87 16.25 15.54 9.42
CA GLY A 87 16.62 15.22 10.80
C GLY A 87 15.49 15.43 11.79
N LYS A 88 14.69 16.50 11.64
CA LYS A 88 13.53 16.75 12.50
C LYS A 88 12.43 15.70 12.32
N ILE A 89 12.12 15.33 11.08
CA ILE A 89 11.10 14.31 10.78
C ILE A 89 11.56 12.96 11.33
N GLN A 90 12.81 12.55 11.06
CA GLN A 90 13.33 11.27 11.54
C GLN A 90 13.30 11.19 13.08
N LYS A 91 13.76 12.25 13.75
CA LYS A 91 13.74 12.31 15.22
C LYS A 91 12.32 12.16 15.78
N ALA A 92 11.34 12.87 15.20
CA ALA A 92 9.95 12.77 15.64
C ALA A 92 9.38 11.35 15.43
N MET A 93 9.68 10.72 14.29
CA MET A 93 9.27 9.34 14.01
C MET A 93 9.90 8.35 14.99
N ASP A 94 11.18 8.52 15.33
CA ASP A 94 11.87 7.66 16.30
C ASP A 94 11.31 7.82 17.72
N GLU A 95 11.01 9.06 18.14
CA GLU A 95 10.35 9.34 19.42
C GLU A 95 8.96 8.71 19.50
N MET A 96 8.16 8.80 18.43
CA MET A 96 6.84 8.16 18.32
C MET A 96 6.90 6.63 18.34
N LYS A 97 7.96 6.03 17.79
CA LYS A 97 8.18 4.58 17.93
C LYS A 97 8.51 4.23 19.38
N LYS A 98 9.40 5.01 20.02
CA LYS A 98 9.85 4.76 21.39
C LYS A 98 8.75 4.92 22.44
N ASP A 99 7.85 5.88 22.29
CA ASP A 99 6.76 6.15 23.23
C ASP A 99 5.46 5.38 22.94
N GLY A 100 5.47 4.57 21.87
CA GLY A 100 4.36 3.74 21.42
C GLY A 100 3.24 4.51 20.70
N ALA A 101 3.39 5.81 20.42
CA ALA A 101 2.41 6.57 19.65
C ALA A 101 2.22 5.99 18.24
N ALA A 102 3.32 5.59 17.59
CA ALA A 102 3.27 4.97 16.26
C ALA A 102 2.48 3.65 16.28
N ALA A 103 2.72 2.79 17.27
CA ALA A 103 1.99 1.55 17.46
C ALA A 103 0.49 1.79 17.71
N ARG A 104 0.12 2.78 18.54
CA ARG A 104 -1.29 3.14 18.79
C ARG A 104 -1.99 3.56 17.50
N ILE A 105 -1.35 4.40 16.69
CA ILE A 105 -1.88 4.83 15.38
C ILE A 105 -2.05 3.62 14.46
N SER A 106 -1.03 2.75 14.37
CA SER A 106 -1.10 1.55 13.53
C SER A 106 -2.26 0.64 13.92
N ASN A 107 -2.42 0.36 15.21
CA ASN A 107 -3.51 -0.47 15.70
C ASN A 107 -4.88 0.16 15.43
N GLN A 108 -5.02 1.48 15.57
CA GLN A 108 -6.28 2.17 15.27
C GLN A 108 -6.73 2.00 13.81
N TRP A 109 -5.79 2.05 12.87
CA TRP A 109 -6.12 2.00 11.43
C TRP A 109 -6.10 0.60 10.82
N PHE A 110 -5.30 -0.31 11.38
CA PHE A 110 -5.04 -1.63 10.78
C PHE A 110 -5.35 -2.81 11.69
N GLY A 111 -5.74 -2.56 12.94
CA GLY A 111 -6.03 -3.61 13.93
C GLY A 111 -4.81 -4.39 14.43
N LYS A 112 -3.61 -4.01 13.99
CA LYS A 112 -2.33 -4.57 14.42
C LYS A 112 -1.22 -3.53 14.30
N ASP A 113 -0.13 -3.73 15.02
CA ASP A 113 1.08 -2.94 14.85
C ASP A 113 1.84 -3.43 13.60
N ILE A 114 1.99 -2.54 12.61
CA ILE A 114 2.75 -2.77 11.37
C ILE A 114 3.98 -1.87 11.28
N VAL A 115 4.24 -1.07 12.32
CA VAL A 115 5.41 -0.19 12.36
C VAL A 115 6.61 -1.02 12.81
N LYS A 116 7.67 -1.02 11.99
CA LYS A 116 8.96 -1.65 12.31
C LYS A 116 9.85 -0.71 13.12
#